data_AF-F7VQC0-F1
#
_entry.id   AF-F7VQC0-F1
#
_cell.length_a   1.000
_cell.length_b   1.000
_cell.length_c   1.000
_cell.angle_alpha   90.00
_cell.angle_beta   90.00
_cell.angle_gamma   90.00
#
_symmetry.space_group_name_H-M   'P 1'
#
loop_
_entity.id
_entity.type
_entity.pdbx_description
1 polymer ?
#
loop_
_entity_poly.entity_id
_entity_poly.type
_entity_poly.pdbx_seq_one_letter_code
_entity_poly.pdbx_strand_id
1 'polypeptide(L)'
;MTGKQQDEEHEGASVGEQLIEACRRNNTDLLSEILSDKSDEEISSLLNDTTTVMGNHLYHEAALRGNYEIIDMLLDQPGFECDPVNRIEGDTPLHSAIRWINSEPEAQREFGNALVDMMLEAGSNPRVKNKGGLTALQLVDPRNKELRELIQKHEYALLNAGDFVNVEDVSKPQQAVLDVEDDDDDAEFSGSDDEERAEWERRRAARK
;
A
#
# COMPACT_ATOMS: atom_id res chain seq x y z
N MET A 1 59.86 -27.90 11.33
CA MET A 1 59.82 -26.61 10.60
C MET A 1 58.66 -26.73 9.62
N THR A 2 57.46 -26.37 10.09
CA THR A 2 56.68 -25.19 9.61
C THR A 2 56.21 -25.43 8.17
N GLY A 3 55.03 -26.00 7.93
CA GLY A 3 53.74 -25.48 8.39
C GLY A 3 53.31 -24.37 7.43
N LYS A 4 52.77 -24.76 6.26
CA LYS A 4 51.90 -23.90 5.46
C LYS A 4 50.52 -24.54 5.53
N GLN A 5 49.78 -24.19 6.58
CA GLN A 5 48.32 -24.27 6.51
C GLN A 5 47.93 -23.21 5.48
N GLN A 6 47.32 -23.66 4.39
CA GLN A 6 46.56 -22.78 3.52
C GLN A 6 45.38 -22.34 4.36
N ASP A 7 45.38 -21.06 4.74
CA ASP A 7 44.19 -20.41 5.27
C ASP A 7 43.14 -20.48 4.15
N GLU A 8 42.18 -21.39 4.31
CA GLU A 8 40.94 -21.37 3.55
C GLU A 8 40.20 -20.10 3.98
N GLU A 9 40.39 -19.02 3.24
CA GLU A 9 39.52 -17.85 3.29
C GLU A 9 38.11 -18.35 2.91
N HIS A 10 37.29 -18.64 3.92
CA HIS A 10 35.86 -18.79 3.71
C HIS A 10 35.37 -17.44 3.15
N GLU A 11 35.12 -17.37 1.85
CA GLU A 11 34.31 -16.29 1.25
C GLU A 11 33.01 -16.24 2.06
N GLY A 12 32.90 -15.22 2.93
CA GLY A 12 31.70 -15.00 3.72
C GLY A 12 30.49 -14.77 2.83
N ALA A 13 29.28 -14.91 3.38
CA ALA A 13 28.06 -14.58 2.68
C ALA A 13 28.13 -13.13 2.15
N SER A 14 27.60 -12.89 0.95
CA SER A 14 27.55 -11.52 0.41
C SER A 14 26.68 -10.62 1.29
N VAL A 15 26.90 -9.30 1.25
CA VAL A 15 26.13 -8.35 2.07
C VAL A 15 24.62 -8.50 1.85
N GLY A 16 24.18 -8.69 0.60
CA GLY A 16 22.77 -8.93 0.28
C GLY A 16 22.22 -10.22 0.91
N GLU A 17 23.00 -11.31 0.89
CA GLU A 17 22.60 -12.56 1.56
C GLU A 17 22.55 -12.43 3.08
N GLN A 18 23.48 -11.68 3.67
CA GLN A 18 23.46 -11.39 5.10
C GLN A 18 22.22 -10.59 5.49
N LEU A 19 21.83 -9.59 4.69
CA LEU A 19 20.60 -8.82 4.90
C LEU A 19 19.34 -9.68 4.76
N ILE A 20 19.30 -10.56 3.76
CA ILE A 20 18.20 -11.51 3.58
C ILE A 20 18.10 -12.45 4.80
N GLU A 21 19.22 -12.99 5.27
CA GLU A 21 19.23 -13.85 6.46
C GLU A 21 18.87 -13.08 7.74
N ALA A 22 19.29 -11.82 7.87
CA ALA A 22 18.87 -10.95 8.96
C ALA A 22 17.35 -10.83 8.97
N CYS A 23 16.75 -10.47 7.83
CA CYS A 23 15.30 -10.34 7.64
C CYS A 23 14.55 -11.64 7.92
N ARG A 24 15.11 -12.80 7.55
CA ARG A 24 14.48 -14.10 7.79
C ARG A 24 14.48 -14.53 9.24
N ARG A 25 15.53 -14.16 9.98
CA ARG A 25 15.74 -14.59 11.38
C ARG A 25 15.34 -13.53 12.40
N ASN A 26 14.77 -12.42 11.94
CA ASN A 26 14.46 -11.26 12.79
C ASN A 26 15.70 -10.75 13.55
N ASN A 27 16.86 -10.77 12.89
CA ASN A 27 18.13 -10.41 13.52
C ASN A 27 18.45 -8.92 13.28
N THR A 28 17.90 -8.08 14.17
CA THR A 28 18.08 -6.63 14.15
C THR A 28 19.51 -6.19 14.46
N ASP A 29 20.24 -6.97 15.27
CA ASP A 29 21.64 -6.69 15.60
C ASP A 29 22.52 -6.81 14.36
N LEU A 30 22.35 -7.89 13.57
CA LEU A 30 23.08 -8.07 12.31
C LEU A 30 22.71 -7.00 11.28
N LEU A 31 21.43 -6.62 11.20
CA LEU A 31 21.01 -5.52 10.33
C LEU A 31 21.74 -4.23 10.73
N SER A 32 21.71 -3.88 12.01
CA SER A 32 22.38 -2.68 12.54
C SER A 32 23.89 -2.71 12.29
N GLU A 33 24.54 -3.85 12.47
CA GLU A 33 25.96 -4.03 12.21
C GLU A 33 26.28 -3.73 10.74
N ILE A 34 25.52 -4.31 9.80
CA ILE A 34 25.73 -4.12 8.35
C ILE A 34 25.53 -2.66 7.93
N LEU A 35 24.56 -1.96 8.53
CA LEU A 35 24.21 -0.58 8.18
C LEU A 35 25.08 0.47 8.87
N SER A 36 25.71 0.15 10.00
CA SER A 36 26.39 1.13 10.87
C SER A 36 27.49 1.96 10.20
N ASP A 37 28.21 1.38 9.23
CA ASP A 37 29.32 2.03 8.51
C ASP A 37 28.91 2.59 7.13
N LYS A 38 27.60 2.70 6.84
CA LYS A 38 27.08 3.13 5.53
C LYS A 38 26.47 4.52 5.57
N SER A 39 26.54 5.24 4.45
CA SER A 39 25.77 6.48 4.26
C SER A 39 24.29 6.20 4.05
N ASP A 40 23.43 7.18 4.32
CA ASP A 40 21.97 7.07 4.13
C ASP A 40 21.60 6.68 2.70
N GLU A 41 22.33 7.20 1.70
CA GLU A 41 22.12 6.84 0.29
C GLU A 41 22.48 5.38 -0.01
N GLU A 42 23.58 4.89 0.58
CA GLU A 42 23.98 3.48 0.45
C GLU A 42 22.99 2.56 1.16
N ILE A 43 22.47 2.95 2.33
CA ILE A 43 21.46 2.19 3.07
C ILE A 43 20.20 2.05 2.23
N SER A 44 19.66 3.16 1.71
CA SER A 44 18.44 3.16 0.90
C SER A 44 18.58 2.29 -0.36
N SER A 45 19.67 2.45 -1.13
CA SER A 45 19.91 1.60 -2.30
C SER A 45 20.05 0.13 -1.92
N LEU A 46 20.84 -0.18 -0.89
CA LEU A 46 21.07 -1.56 -0.49
C LEU A 46 19.79 -2.25 -0.02
N LEU A 47 18.95 -1.57 0.75
CA LEU A 47 17.72 -2.15 1.28
C LEU A 47 16.63 -2.31 0.21
N ASN A 48 16.50 -1.33 -0.69
CA ASN A 48 15.47 -1.35 -1.74
C ASN A 48 15.85 -2.28 -2.91
N ASP A 49 17.12 -2.31 -3.30
CA ASP A 49 17.59 -3.07 -4.47
C ASP A 49 17.88 -4.55 -4.15
N THR A 50 18.10 -4.90 -2.88
CA THR A 50 18.37 -6.29 -2.47
C THR A 50 17.13 -7.15 -2.64
N THR A 51 17.23 -8.15 -3.52
CA THR A 51 16.17 -9.12 -3.77
C THR A 51 16.69 -10.55 -3.72
N THR A 52 15.84 -11.48 -3.30
CA THR A 52 16.15 -12.91 -3.33
C THR A 52 16.12 -13.46 -4.76
N VAL A 53 16.56 -14.71 -4.94
CA VAL A 53 16.44 -15.43 -6.23
C VAL A 53 14.99 -15.55 -6.72
N MET A 54 14.02 -15.49 -5.79
CA MET A 54 12.59 -15.50 -6.09
C MET A 54 12.06 -14.09 -6.43
N GLY A 55 12.88 -13.05 -6.29
CA GLY A 55 12.51 -11.66 -6.53
C GLY A 55 11.67 -11.08 -5.39
N ASN A 56 11.84 -11.58 -4.16
CA ASN A 56 11.30 -10.95 -2.96
C ASN A 56 12.31 -9.91 -2.46
N HIS A 57 11.84 -8.72 -2.11
CA HIS A 57 12.66 -7.73 -1.40
C HIS A 57 12.83 -8.14 0.07
N LEU A 58 13.78 -7.50 0.77
CA LEU A 58 13.99 -7.70 2.21
C LEU A 58 12.69 -7.58 3.01
N TYR A 59 11.87 -6.58 2.68
CA TYR A 59 10.59 -6.34 3.33
C TYR A 59 9.62 -7.53 3.18
N HIS A 60 9.58 -8.16 2.00
CA HIS A 60 8.75 -9.36 1.79
C HIS A 60 9.23 -10.53 2.64
N GLU A 61 10.54 -10.77 2.72
CA GLU A 61 11.09 -11.89 3.48
C GLU A 61 10.82 -11.76 4.98
N ALA A 62 10.84 -10.53 5.50
CA ALA A 62 10.46 -10.25 6.88
C ALA A 62 8.94 -10.41 7.10
N ALA A 63 8.11 -9.85 6.20
CA ALA A 63 6.64 -9.90 6.28
C ALA A 63 6.08 -11.31 6.14
N LEU A 64 6.65 -12.16 5.29
CA LEU A 64 6.28 -13.58 5.13
C LEU A 64 6.45 -14.41 6.40
N ARG A 65 7.17 -13.89 7.40
CA ARG A 65 7.48 -14.57 8.66
C ARG A 65 6.92 -13.85 9.88
N GLY A 66 6.27 -12.69 9.70
CA GLY A 66 5.79 -11.87 10.80
C GLY A 66 6.90 -11.31 11.68
N ASN A 67 8.09 -11.07 11.12
CA ASN A 67 9.25 -10.59 11.87
C ASN A 67 9.09 -9.08 12.18
N TYR A 68 8.38 -8.77 13.26
CA TYR A 68 7.95 -7.42 13.62
C TYR A 68 9.13 -6.46 13.83
N GLU A 69 10.10 -6.84 14.65
CA GLU A 69 11.19 -5.96 15.09
C GLU A 69 12.10 -5.55 13.92
N ILE A 70 12.38 -6.46 12.98
CA ILE A 70 13.16 -6.10 11.81
C ILE A 70 12.36 -5.28 10.80
N ILE A 71 11.04 -5.47 10.72
CA ILE A 71 10.18 -4.63 9.88
C ILE A 71 10.19 -3.19 10.40
N ASP A 72 10.02 -3.02 11.72
CA ASP A 72 10.09 -1.72 12.40
C ASP A 72 11.42 -1.01 12.09
N MET A 73 12.54 -1.72 12.28
CA MET A 73 13.88 -1.18 11.98
C MET A 73 14.08 -0.83 10.51
N LEU A 74 13.52 -1.60 9.57
CA LEU A 74 13.59 -1.32 8.13
C LEU A 74 12.77 -0.08 7.76
N LEU A 75 11.56 0.05 8.32
CA LEU A 75 10.67 1.19 8.09
C LEU A 75 11.23 2.50 8.65
N ASP A 76 12.02 2.44 9.71
CA ASP A 76 12.74 3.59 10.27
C ASP A 76 13.89 4.09 9.38
N GLN A 77 14.33 3.32 8.38
CA GLN A 77 15.45 3.72 7.52
C GLN A 77 15.05 4.81 6.52
N PRO A 78 15.92 5.81 6.30
CA PRO A 78 15.62 6.89 5.36
C PRO A 78 15.49 6.36 3.93
N GLY A 79 14.42 6.78 3.25
CA GLY A 79 14.20 6.42 1.85
C GLY A 79 13.89 4.94 1.61
N PHE A 80 13.42 4.20 2.62
CA PHE A 80 12.98 2.82 2.45
C PHE A 80 11.63 2.74 1.71
N GLU A 81 11.54 1.86 0.71
CA GLU A 81 10.33 1.70 -0.09
C GLU A 81 9.30 0.79 0.61
N CYS A 82 8.09 1.30 0.83
CA CYS A 82 7.05 0.58 1.57
C CYS A 82 6.22 -0.41 0.73
N ASP A 83 6.14 -0.19 -0.59
CA ASP A 83 5.29 -0.96 -1.51
C ASP A 83 6.03 -1.61 -2.69
N PRO A 84 7.24 -2.18 -2.52
CA PRO A 84 7.88 -2.90 -3.61
C PRO A 84 7.01 -4.11 -4.01
N VAL A 85 7.00 -4.50 -5.30
CA VAL A 85 6.23 -5.65 -5.78
C VAL A 85 7.15 -6.82 -6.11
N ASN A 86 6.86 -8.00 -5.56
CA ASN A 86 7.69 -9.17 -5.83
C ASN A 86 7.56 -9.70 -7.27
N ARG A 87 8.61 -10.37 -7.75
CA ARG A 87 8.64 -10.83 -9.15
C ARG A 87 7.64 -11.93 -9.45
N ILE A 88 7.37 -12.85 -8.53
CA ILE A 88 6.56 -14.05 -8.81
C ILE A 88 5.07 -13.70 -8.81
N GLU A 89 4.55 -13.24 -7.68
CA GLU A 89 3.11 -13.03 -7.45
C GLU A 89 2.66 -11.58 -7.73
N GLY A 90 3.60 -10.64 -7.79
CA GLY A 90 3.30 -9.21 -7.77
C GLY A 90 2.75 -8.75 -6.43
N ASP A 91 2.98 -9.52 -5.37
CA ASP A 91 2.54 -9.18 -4.02
C ASP A 91 3.39 -8.01 -3.51
N THR A 92 2.79 -7.15 -2.67
CA THR A 92 3.52 -6.19 -1.83
C THR A 92 3.87 -6.83 -0.49
N PRO A 93 4.74 -6.21 0.34
CA PRO A 93 5.01 -6.71 1.69
C PRO A 93 3.74 -6.87 2.52
N LEU A 94 2.76 -5.98 2.34
CA LEU A 94 1.46 -6.05 3.01
C LEU A 94 0.68 -7.32 2.63
N HIS A 95 0.71 -7.74 1.37
CA HIS A 95 0.11 -9.02 0.95
C HIS A 95 0.81 -10.20 1.64
N SER A 96 2.14 -10.13 1.74
CA SER A 96 2.95 -11.17 2.41
C SER A 96 2.63 -11.30 3.89
N ALA A 97 2.48 -10.17 4.60
CA ALA A 97 2.09 -10.16 6.01
C ALA A 97 0.70 -10.79 6.21
N ILE A 98 -0.27 -10.48 5.36
CA ILE A 98 -1.62 -11.05 5.44
C ILE A 98 -1.61 -12.56 5.19
N ARG A 99 -0.82 -13.04 4.22
CA ARG A 99 -0.64 -14.48 3.99
C ARG A 99 -0.04 -15.18 5.20
N TRP A 100 0.94 -14.56 5.84
CA TRP A 100 1.53 -15.08 7.06
C TRP A 100 0.48 -15.19 8.17
N ILE A 101 -0.25 -14.12 8.48
CA ILE A 101 -1.30 -14.12 9.52
C ILE A 101 -2.38 -15.18 9.25
N ASN A 102 -2.78 -15.34 7.98
CA ASN A 102 -3.76 -16.36 7.59
C ASN A 102 -3.26 -17.80 7.79
N SER A 103 -1.94 -18.01 7.81
CA SER A 103 -1.32 -19.32 8.04
C SER A 103 -1.08 -19.62 9.52
N GLU A 104 -1.14 -18.59 10.38
CA GLU A 104 -0.92 -18.70 11.81
C GLU A 104 -2.20 -19.04 12.60
N PRO A 105 -2.07 -19.59 13.81
CA PRO A 105 -3.21 -19.84 14.70
C PRO A 105 -3.94 -18.56 15.10
N GLU A 106 -5.21 -18.69 15.49
CA GLU A 106 -6.04 -17.54 15.90
C GLU A 106 -5.45 -16.72 17.05
N ALA A 107 -4.63 -17.34 17.91
CA ALA A 107 -3.93 -16.69 19.01
C ALA A 107 -2.91 -15.63 18.55
N GLN A 108 -2.40 -15.73 17.31
CA GLN A 108 -1.46 -14.77 16.74
C GLN A 108 -2.16 -13.63 16.00
N ARG A 109 -3.50 -13.63 15.91
CA ARG A 109 -4.24 -12.58 15.17
C ARG A 109 -3.98 -11.20 15.74
N GLU A 110 -3.99 -11.04 17.06
CA GLU A 110 -3.74 -9.72 17.68
C GLU A 110 -2.36 -9.17 17.31
N PHE A 111 -1.33 -10.01 17.38
CA PHE A 111 0.02 -9.63 16.99
C PHE A 111 0.12 -9.35 15.48
N GLY A 112 -0.50 -10.19 14.65
CA GLY A 112 -0.56 -9.97 13.20
C GLY A 112 -1.29 -8.68 12.82
N ASN A 113 -2.39 -8.38 13.52
CA ASN A 113 -3.14 -7.14 13.31
C ASN A 113 -2.28 -5.93 13.66
N ALA A 114 -1.53 -5.97 14.78
CA ALA A 114 -0.60 -4.92 15.15
C ALA A 114 0.54 -4.74 14.14
N LEU A 115 1.08 -5.85 13.60
CA LEU A 115 2.08 -5.79 12.53
C LEU A 115 1.53 -5.07 11.30
N VAL A 116 0.34 -5.44 10.84
CA VAL A 116 -0.29 -4.81 9.67
C VAL A 116 -0.62 -3.35 9.94
N ASP A 117 -1.04 -3.00 11.15
CA ASP A 117 -1.29 -1.61 11.56
C ASP A 117 -0.02 -0.76 11.41
N MET A 118 1.10 -1.23 11.96
CA MET A 118 2.40 -0.56 11.86
C MET A 118 2.84 -0.38 10.40
N MET A 119 2.68 -1.40 9.55
CA MET A 119 2.99 -1.28 8.12
C MET A 119 2.13 -0.22 7.41
N LEU A 120 0.83 -0.15 7.74
CA LEU A 120 -0.09 0.84 7.17
C LEU A 120 0.22 2.26 7.67
N GLU A 121 0.54 2.41 8.96
CA GLU A 121 0.95 3.68 9.56
C GLU A 121 2.26 4.21 8.96
N ALA A 122 3.19 3.32 8.63
CA ALA A 122 4.43 3.66 7.94
C ALA A 122 4.23 4.05 6.46
N GLY A 123 3.02 3.84 5.91
CA GLY A 123 2.64 4.29 4.58
C GLY A 123 2.49 3.20 3.53
N SER A 124 2.48 1.91 3.90
CA SER A 124 2.15 0.83 2.95
C SER A 124 0.73 0.99 2.41
N ASN A 125 0.57 0.85 1.10
CA ASN A 125 -0.71 1.08 0.43
C ASN A 125 -1.55 -0.21 0.30
N PRO A 126 -2.70 -0.32 0.97
CA PRO A 126 -3.56 -1.50 0.92
C PRO A 126 -4.29 -1.70 -0.42
N ARG A 127 -4.32 -0.67 -1.28
CA ARG A 127 -5.07 -0.67 -2.55
C ARG A 127 -4.27 -1.25 -3.72
N VAL A 128 -2.98 -1.50 -3.54
CA VAL A 128 -2.13 -2.12 -4.58
C VAL A 128 -2.66 -3.51 -4.87
N LYS A 129 -2.73 -3.85 -6.16
CA LYS A 129 -3.20 -5.16 -6.63
C LYS A 129 -2.02 -6.00 -7.05
N ASN A 130 -2.02 -7.26 -6.62
CA ASN A 130 -1.06 -8.24 -7.12
C ASN A 130 -1.38 -8.69 -8.55
N LYS A 131 -0.58 -9.62 -9.12
CA LYS A 131 -0.84 -10.16 -10.46
C LYS A 131 -2.16 -10.92 -10.58
N GLY A 132 -2.68 -11.42 -9.45
CA GLY A 132 -4.01 -12.00 -9.37
C GLY A 132 -5.14 -10.96 -9.40
N GLY A 133 -4.83 -9.66 -9.41
CA GLY A 133 -5.80 -8.57 -9.34
C GLY A 133 -6.41 -8.39 -7.94
N LEU A 134 -5.85 -9.04 -6.92
CA LEU A 134 -6.33 -9.01 -5.55
C LEU A 134 -5.57 -7.95 -4.76
N THR A 135 -6.29 -7.24 -3.90
CA THR A 135 -5.74 -6.33 -2.89
C THR A 135 -5.41 -7.08 -1.60
N ALA A 136 -4.61 -6.46 -0.74
CA ALA A 136 -4.32 -6.93 0.61
C ALA A 136 -5.61 -7.27 1.39
N LEU A 137 -6.59 -6.35 1.40
CA LEU A 137 -7.88 -6.54 2.08
C LEU A 137 -8.65 -7.78 1.58
N GLN A 138 -8.56 -8.10 0.30
CA GLN A 138 -9.25 -9.25 -0.29
C GLN A 138 -8.61 -10.59 0.08
N LEU A 139 -7.34 -10.60 0.50
CA LEU A 139 -6.65 -11.80 0.97
C LEU A 139 -6.94 -12.12 2.44
N VAL A 140 -7.44 -11.18 3.23
CA VAL A 140 -7.69 -11.37 4.67
C VAL A 140 -8.73 -12.47 4.92
N ASP A 141 -8.44 -13.39 5.85
CA ASP A 141 -9.39 -14.41 6.30
C ASP A 141 -10.72 -13.74 6.74
N PRO A 142 -11.87 -14.12 6.16
CA PRO A 142 -13.19 -13.60 6.55
C PRO A 142 -13.52 -13.73 8.05
N ARG A 143 -12.85 -14.65 8.77
CA ARG A 143 -13.00 -14.82 10.22
C ARG A 143 -12.30 -13.73 11.02
N ASN A 144 -11.21 -13.15 10.50
CA ASN A 144 -10.49 -12.06 11.13
C ASN A 144 -11.15 -10.71 10.76
N LYS A 145 -12.28 -10.42 11.41
CA LYS A 145 -13.04 -9.19 11.17
C LYS A 145 -12.25 -7.94 11.58
N GLU A 146 -11.48 -8.03 12.66
CA GLU A 146 -10.68 -6.93 13.19
C GLU A 146 -9.65 -6.45 12.16
N LEU A 147 -8.92 -7.37 11.52
CA LEU A 147 -7.95 -7.01 10.48
C LEU A 147 -8.61 -6.35 9.27
N ARG A 148 -9.79 -6.83 8.88
CA ARG A 148 -10.55 -6.24 7.76
C ARG A 148 -11.00 -4.82 8.09
N GLU A 149 -11.51 -4.60 9.29
CA GLU A 149 -11.94 -3.27 9.76
C GLU A 149 -10.76 -2.31 9.87
N LEU A 150 -9.60 -2.81 10.35
CA LEU A 150 -8.36 -2.06 10.45
C LEU A 150 -7.89 -1.57 9.07
N ILE A 151 -7.76 -2.47 8.09
CA ILE A 151 -7.33 -2.10 6.73
C ILE A 151 -8.34 -1.14 6.09
N GLN A 152 -9.64 -1.38 6.26
CA GLN A 152 -10.68 -0.47 5.73
C GLN A 152 -10.57 0.92 6.34
N LYS A 153 -10.34 1.04 7.65
CA LYS A 153 -10.15 2.32 8.33
C LYS A 153 -8.98 3.09 7.71
N HIS A 154 -7.86 2.43 7.47
CA HIS A 154 -6.69 3.03 6.79
C HIS A 154 -7.01 3.42 5.34
N GLU A 155 -7.73 2.59 4.58
CA GLU A 155 -8.20 2.93 3.24
C GLU A 155 -9.06 4.21 3.21
N TYR A 156 -9.99 4.34 4.16
CA TYR A 156 -10.81 5.56 4.29
C TYR A 156 -9.96 6.77 4.67
N ALA A 157 -8.98 6.61 5.56
CA ALA A 157 -8.07 7.69 5.94
C ALA A 157 -7.26 8.20 4.73
N LEU A 158 -6.74 7.28 3.90
CA LEU A 158 -6.00 7.62 2.68
C LEU A 158 -6.86 8.38 1.66
N LEU A 159 -8.14 8.00 1.50
CA LEU A 159 -9.06 8.70 0.60
C LEU A 159 -9.34 10.14 1.07
N ASN A 160 -9.52 10.33 2.38
CA ASN A 160 -9.80 11.65 2.95
C ASN A 160 -8.55 12.55 2.99
N ALA A 161 -7.35 11.97 3.16
CA ALA A 161 -6.10 12.71 3.07
C ALA A 161 -5.85 13.29 1.66
N GLY A 162 -6.36 12.64 0.62
CA GLY A 162 -6.29 13.09 -0.77
C GLY A 162 -7.27 14.21 -1.16
N ASP A 163 -8.22 14.59 -0.28
CA ASP A 163 -9.28 15.57 -0.56
C ASP A 163 -9.04 16.97 0.06
N PHE A 164 -7.79 17.26 0.48
CA PHE A 164 -7.40 18.65 0.75
C PHE A 164 -7.18 19.40 -0.57
N VAL A 165 -8.27 19.83 -1.20
CA VAL A 165 -8.24 20.94 -2.16
C VAL A 165 -7.73 22.16 -1.40
N ASN A 166 -6.51 22.59 -1.70
CA ASN A 166 -5.99 23.87 -1.21
C ASN A 166 -6.85 24.98 -1.82
N VAL A 167 -7.78 25.54 -1.02
CA VAL A 167 -8.69 26.62 -1.43
C VAL A 167 -7.93 27.94 -1.68
N GLU A 168 -6.60 27.95 -1.58
CA GLU A 168 -5.78 29.15 -1.80
C GLU A 168 -5.35 29.41 -3.25
N ASP A 169 -5.65 28.52 -4.21
CA ASP A 169 -5.41 28.79 -5.65
C ASP A 169 -6.71 28.85 -6.48
N VAL A 170 -7.75 29.49 -5.93
CA VAL A 170 -8.85 30.03 -6.75
C VAL A 170 -8.48 31.45 -7.15
N SER A 171 -7.58 31.56 -8.13
CA SER A 171 -7.34 32.79 -8.85
C SER A 171 -8.66 33.23 -9.53
N LYS A 172 -9.27 34.29 -8.95
CA LYS A 172 -10.33 35.19 -9.44
C LYS A 172 -11.36 34.63 -10.45
N PRO A 173 -12.69 34.82 -10.21
CA PRO A 173 -13.69 34.41 -11.18
C PRO A 173 -13.53 35.21 -12.47
N GLN A 174 -13.13 34.55 -13.56
CA GLN A 174 -13.36 35.08 -14.90
C GLN A 174 -14.87 35.08 -15.12
N GLN A 175 -15.43 36.27 -15.17
CA GLN A 175 -16.80 36.55 -15.53
C GLN A 175 -17.01 36.08 -16.98
N ALA A 176 -17.48 34.85 -17.16
CA ALA A 176 -17.91 34.35 -18.45
C ALA A 176 -19.18 35.13 -18.85
N VAL A 177 -19.02 35.98 -19.86
CA VAL A 177 -20.11 36.61 -20.57
C VAL A 177 -20.99 35.52 -21.19
N LEU A 178 -22.24 35.46 -20.76
CA LEU A 178 -23.29 34.66 -21.38
C LEU A 178 -23.65 35.35 -22.71
N ASP A 179 -23.17 34.79 -23.81
CA ASP A 179 -23.75 35.05 -25.13
C ASP A 179 -25.00 34.17 -25.26
N VAL A 180 -26.15 34.82 -25.43
CA VAL A 180 -27.44 34.17 -25.58
C VAL A 180 -27.67 34.01 -27.08
N GLU A 181 -27.42 32.82 -27.60
CA GLU A 181 -27.93 32.42 -28.91
C GLU A 181 -29.12 31.47 -28.70
N ASP A 182 -30.25 31.96 -29.21
CA ASP A 182 -31.58 31.37 -29.24
C ASP A 182 -31.56 30.26 -30.30
N ASP A 183 -31.64 28.99 -29.89
CA ASP A 183 -31.99 27.89 -30.78
C ASP A 183 -32.94 26.95 -30.02
N ASP A 184 -34.22 27.09 -30.35
CA ASP A 184 -35.27 26.09 -30.17
C ASP A 184 -34.78 24.73 -30.70
N ASP A 185 -34.78 23.67 -29.88
CA ASP A 185 -35.17 22.33 -30.30
C ASP A 185 -35.28 21.36 -29.10
N ASP A 186 -36.52 20.99 -28.82
CA ASP A 186 -37.01 19.72 -28.25
C ASP A 186 -36.18 19.01 -27.15
N ALA A 187 -36.36 19.49 -25.90
CA ALA A 187 -36.09 18.67 -24.72
C ALA A 187 -37.31 17.78 -24.39
N GLU A 188 -37.28 16.52 -24.83
CA GLU A 188 -38.22 15.49 -24.36
C GLU A 188 -37.98 15.18 -22.88
N PHE A 189 -38.83 15.76 -22.02
CA PHE A 189 -38.86 15.52 -20.58
C PHE A 189 -39.47 14.14 -20.30
N SER A 190 -38.62 13.17 -19.95
CA SER A 190 -38.99 11.83 -19.46
C SER A 190 -39.57 11.93 -18.04
N GLY A 191 -40.82 12.39 -17.96
CA GLY A 191 -41.60 12.48 -16.73
C GLY A 191 -42.49 11.25 -16.55
N SER A 192 -42.02 10.32 -15.74
CA SER A 192 -42.81 9.21 -15.17
C SER A 192 -43.64 9.73 -14.00
N ASP A 193 -44.77 10.38 -14.26
CA ASP A 193 -45.94 10.42 -13.36
C ASP A 193 -47.14 11.05 -14.09
N ASP A 194 -48.25 10.32 -14.22
CA ASP A 194 -49.43 10.73 -15.01
C ASP A 194 -50.13 12.01 -14.46
N GLU A 195 -49.86 12.39 -13.21
CA GLU A 195 -50.48 13.55 -12.57
C GLU A 195 -49.89 14.90 -13.02
N GLU A 196 -48.59 14.98 -13.33
CA GLU A 196 -47.94 16.23 -13.77
C GLU A 196 -48.31 16.60 -15.22
N ARG A 197 -48.56 15.59 -16.08
CA ARG A 197 -49.03 15.81 -17.47
C ARG A 197 -50.36 16.55 -17.50
N ALA A 198 -51.29 16.17 -16.62
CA ALA A 198 -52.60 16.79 -16.53
C ALA A 198 -52.55 18.25 -16.02
N GLU A 199 -51.56 18.59 -15.19
CA GLU A 199 -51.36 19.95 -14.72
C GLU A 199 -50.69 20.84 -15.79
N TRP A 200 -49.78 20.27 -16.56
CA TRP A 200 -49.14 20.94 -17.70
C TRP A 200 -50.15 21.27 -18.82
N GLU A 201 -51.02 20.34 -19.20
CA GLU A 201 -52.04 20.58 -20.22
C GLU A 201 -53.02 21.68 -19.81
N ARG A 202 -53.41 21.74 -18.53
CA ARG A 202 -54.25 22.83 -18.00
C ARG A 202 -53.59 24.19 -18.11
N ARG A 203 -52.29 24.30 -17.76
CA ARG A 203 -51.53 25.55 -17.89
C ARG A 203 -51.34 25.97 -19.35
N ARG A 204 -51.21 25.01 -20.27
CA ARG A 204 -51.06 25.29 -21.70
C ARG A 204 -52.36 25.79 -22.35
N ALA A 205 -53.51 25.23 -21.96
CA ALA A 205 -54.81 25.65 -22.48
C ALA A 205 -55.23 27.06 -22.02
N ALA A 206 -54.73 27.53 -20.87
CA ALA A 206 -55.03 28.87 -20.35
C ALA A 206 -54.21 30.00 -21.00
N ARG A 207 -53.22 29.67 -21.85
CA ARG A 207 -52.33 30.63 -22.53
C ARG A 207 -52.66 30.83 -24.01
N LYS A 208 -53.85 30.40 -24.46
CA LYS A 208 -54.37 30.61 -25.81
C LYS A 208 -55.71 31.33 -25.75
#